data_AF-A0A2A4QU09-F1
#
_entry.id   AF-A0A2A4QU09-F1
#
_cell.length_a   1.000
_cell.length_b   1.000
_cell.length_c   1.000
_cell.angle_alpha   90.00
_cell.angle_beta   90.00
_cell.angle_gamma   90.00
#
_symmetry.space_group_name_H-M   'P 1'
#
loop_
_entity.id
_entity.type
_entity.pdbx_description
1 polymer ?
#
loop_
_entity_poly.entity_id
_entity_poly.type
_entity_poly.pdbx_seq_one_letter_code
_entity_poly.pdbx_strand_id
1 'polypeptide(L)'
;MESTSEKETENYNFSSNKDINLWIVTEGMAGTENQCLGIAEHLGVSNVLVKHIGLKFPFNLLCPHIIKKAPRWAIKNDDWPTSNDCDGAWPDIVLASGRKAVSASLSIPKAFKVFIQNPRIDPKYFDLVAIPAHDNVTGDNVIVTKGAPNRIHNASLQGAATRFKDMFSHLPERKIAIMIGGNSKTHSMPDNFAKILFSQLLPYLQSGECGVLITCSRRTPAHIQDQIASLFSTPNCYIWDGTGDNPYHAFLAEADALLVTEDSTSMLSDALTTGKPTYRLPLIGGSAKFDRLYASLENHGGLRVFEGELETWNYEPLNDAKMVADEIQKRFAIHAQET
;
A
#
# COMPACT_ATOMS: atom_id res chain seq x y z
N MET A 1 35.35 17.17 -33.43
CA MET A 1 34.99 15.81 -33.01
C MET A 1 35.37 15.68 -31.56
N GLU A 2 34.51 16.18 -30.66
CA GLU A 2 34.64 15.96 -29.22
C GLU A 2 33.66 14.86 -28.88
N SER A 3 34.17 13.66 -28.58
CA SER A 3 33.39 12.58 -28.00
C SER A 3 33.42 12.75 -26.48
N THR A 4 32.39 13.40 -25.94
CA THR A 4 32.05 13.28 -24.52
C THR A 4 31.60 11.85 -24.25
N SER A 5 32.42 11.10 -23.50
CA SER A 5 32.08 9.77 -23.01
C SER A 5 30.98 9.89 -21.95
N GLU A 6 29.76 9.49 -22.31
CA GLU A 6 28.73 9.14 -21.34
C GLU A 6 29.26 7.96 -20.50
N LYS A 7 29.46 8.20 -19.21
CA LYS A 7 29.66 7.10 -18.26
C LYS A 7 28.33 6.40 -18.08
N GLU A 8 28.20 5.24 -18.69
CA GLU A 8 27.16 4.27 -18.38
C GLU A 8 27.17 4.00 -16.88
N THR A 9 26.11 4.41 -16.17
CA THR A 9 25.81 3.92 -14.83
C THR A 9 25.49 2.44 -14.95
N GLU A 10 26.46 1.57 -14.67
CA GLU A 10 26.22 0.15 -14.43
C GLU A 10 25.10 0.01 -13.39
N ASN A 11 24.02 -0.68 -13.76
CA ASN A 11 22.89 -0.94 -12.88
C ASN A 11 23.36 -1.70 -11.64
N TYR A 12 23.43 -1.01 -10.51
CA TYR A 12 23.74 -1.64 -9.23
C TYR A 12 22.62 -2.61 -8.85
N ASN A 13 22.86 -3.91 -9.03
CA ASN A 13 21.88 -4.95 -8.80
C ASN A 13 22.01 -5.49 -7.37
N PHE A 14 21.09 -5.10 -6.49
CA PHE A 14 21.02 -5.57 -5.10
C PHE A 14 20.96 -7.10 -4.99
N SER A 15 20.40 -7.78 -5.99
CA SER A 15 20.36 -9.25 -6.08
C SER A 15 21.75 -9.90 -6.07
N SER A 16 22.79 -9.14 -6.41
CA SER A 16 24.18 -9.58 -6.44
C SER A 16 24.96 -9.22 -5.16
N ASN A 17 24.43 -8.32 -4.33
CA ASN A 17 25.06 -7.83 -3.10
C ASN A 17 24.18 -8.17 -1.87
N LYS A 18 24.26 -9.44 -1.43
CA LYS A 18 23.38 -10.04 -0.40
C LYS A 18 23.54 -9.50 1.02
N ASP A 19 24.49 -8.59 1.26
CA ASP A 19 24.86 -8.13 2.59
C ASP A 19 24.23 -6.77 2.98
N ILE A 20 23.36 -6.23 2.13
CA ILE A 20 22.67 -4.96 2.43
C ILE A 20 21.64 -5.17 3.54
N ASN A 21 21.84 -4.45 4.64
CA ASN A 21 20.98 -4.45 5.81
C ASN A 21 19.92 -3.35 5.67
N LEU A 22 18.67 -3.74 5.48
CA LEU A 22 17.55 -2.81 5.35
C LEU A 22 16.69 -2.82 6.62
N TRP A 23 16.47 -1.64 7.21
CA TRP A 23 15.51 -1.48 8.30
C TRP A 23 14.25 -0.81 7.81
N ILE A 24 13.11 -1.46 8.03
CA ILE A 24 11.79 -0.86 7.88
C ILE A 24 11.39 -0.23 9.22
N VAL A 25 11.11 1.07 9.24
CA VAL A 25 10.73 1.80 10.46
C VAL A 25 9.30 2.33 10.34
N THR A 26 8.37 1.77 11.12
CA THR A 26 6.93 2.08 11.00
C THR A 26 6.28 2.19 12.37
N GLU A 27 5.08 2.77 12.45
CA GLU A 27 4.27 2.78 13.69
C GLU A 27 3.38 1.54 13.88
N GLY A 28 3.58 0.48 13.09
CA GLY A 28 2.83 -0.78 13.15
C GLY A 28 1.43 -0.71 12.49
N MET A 29 1.15 0.35 11.74
CA MET A 29 -0.09 0.43 10.95
C MET A 29 0.06 -0.39 9.67
N ALA A 30 -0.75 -1.43 9.51
CA ALA A 30 -0.66 -2.37 8.37
C ALA A 30 -0.54 -1.69 6.99
N GLY A 31 -1.31 -0.62 6.74
CA GLY A 31 -1.25 0.10 5.46
C GLY A 31 0.06 0.85 5.20
N THR A 32 0.70 1.41 6.24
CA THR A 32 2.01 2.07 6.11
C THR A 32 3.14 1.06 5.99
N GLU A 33 3.02 -0.05 6.73
CA GLU A 33 4.02 -1.12 6.74
C GLU A 33 4.02 -1.90 5.43
N ASN A 34 2.85 -2.24 4.88
CA ASN A 34 2.73 -2.92 3.59
C ASN A 34 3.36 -2.12 2.44
N GLN A 35 3.32 -0.79 2.49
CA GLN A 35 4.01 0.06 1.52
C GLN A 35 5.53 -0.16 1.58
N CYS A 36 6.11 -0.15 2.78
CA CYS A 36 7.54 -0.41 2.94
C CYS A 36 7.91 -1.85 2.56
N LEU A 37 7.11 -2.83 2.97
CA LEU A 37 7.34 -4.23 2.63
C LEU A 37 7.31 -4.48 1.12
N GLY A 38 6.34 -3.89 0.41
CA GLY A 38 6.25 -4.02 -1.05
C GLY A 38 7.48 -3.49 -1.77
N ILE A 39 8.00 -2.33 -1.33
CA ILE A 39 9.25 -1.77 -1.88
C ILE A 39 10.44 -2.70 -1.54
N ALA A 40 10.53 -3.19 -0.31
CA ALA A 40 11.61 -4.07 0.12
C ALA A 40 11.63 -5.40 -0.66
N GLU A 41 10.46 -5.97 -0.97
CA GLU A 41 10.33 -7.16 -1.82
C GLU A 41 10.90 -6.92 -3.22
N HIS A 42 10.63 -5.75 -3.82
CA HIS A 42 11.18 -5.37 -5.12
C HIS A 42 12.68 -5.04 -5.08
N LEU A 43 13.20 -4.58 -3.96
CA LEU A 43 14.65 -4.37 -3.78
C LEU A 43 15.44 -5.68 -3.77
N GLY A 44 14.80 -6.81 -3.44
CA GLY A 44 15.44 -8.13 -3.43
C GLY A 44 16.50 -8.31 -2.34
N VAL A 45 16.43 -7.51 -1.27
CA VAL A 45 17.36 -7.57 -0.13
C VAL A 45 17.03 -8.75 0.79
N SER A 46 18.05 -9.49 1.23
CA SER A 46 17.90 -10.65 2.10
C SER A 46 17.76 -10.31 3.59
N ASN A 47 18.36 -9.21 4.06
CA ASN A 47 18.33 -8.82 5.46
C ASN A 47 17.39 -7.63 5.70
N VAL A 48 16.10 -7.94 5.90
CA VAL A 48 15.07 -6.95 6.21
C VAL A 48 14.63 -7.08 7.67
N LEU A 49 14.81 -6.01 8.45
CA LEU A 49 14.35 -5.94 9.83
C LEU A 49 13.23 -4.91 9.98
N VAL A 50 12.06 -5.34 10.43
CA VAL A 50 10.94 -4.44 10.71
C VAL A 50 11.00 -3.96 12.17
N LYS A 51 11.05 -2.64 12.36
CA LYS A 51 11.11 -1.96 13.66
C LYS A 51 9.82 -1.18 13.87
N HIS A 52 8.93 -1.73 14.71
CA HIS A 52 7.70 -1.05 15.13
C HIS A 52 7.99 -0.04 16.24
N ILE A 53 7.85 1.24 15.95
CA ILE A 53 8.20 2.31 16.88
C ILE A 53 6.96 3.09 17.35
N GLY A 54 6.99 3.51 18.60
CA GLY A 54 6.17 4.59 19.14
C GLY A 54 7.03 5.77 19.56
N LEU A 55 6.37 6.84 20.02
CA LEU A 55 7.04 7.94 20.73
C LEU A 55 6.53 7.96 22.17
N LYS A 56 7.43 8.25 23.12
CA LYS A 56 7.09 8.47 24.52
C LYS A 56 6.43 9.84 24.68
N PHE A 57 5.67 10.02 25.75
CA PHE A 57 5.15 11.33 26.12
C PHE A 57 6.32 12.28 26.50
N PRO A 58 6.27 13.58 26.13
CA PRO A 58 5.21 14.27 25.36
C PRO A 58 5.38 14.21 23.84
N PHE A 59 6.46 13.59 23.33
CA PHE A 59 6.79 13.56 21.91
C PHE A 59 5.69 12.92 21.04
N ASN A 60 4.93 11.97 21.56
CA ASN A 60 3.79 11.39 20.84
C ASN A 60 2.70 12.41 20.42
N LEU A 61 2.55 13.50 21.19
CA LEU A 61 1.57 14.56 20.94
C LEU A 61 2.08 15.63 19.95
N LEU A 62 3.39 15.72 19.76
CA LEU A 62 3.99 16.81 18.97
C LEU A 62 3.97 16.49 17.46
N CYS A 63 3.81 17.53 16.65
CA CYS A 63 3.89 17.43 15.20
C CYS A 63 5.34 17.17 14.74
N PRO A 64 5.58 16.40 13.66
CA PRO A 64 6.93 16.11 13.17
C PRO A 64 7.80 17.33 12.92
N HIS A 65 7.21 18.47 12.53
CA HIS A 65 7.92 19.73 12.35
C HIS A 65 8.59 20.25 13.63
N ILE A 66 7.99 19.98 14.80
CA ILE A 66 8.49 20.41 16.11
C ILE A 66 9.54 19.42 16.64
N ILE A 67 9.31 18.11 16.43
CA ILE A 67 10.14 17.03 16.99
C ILE A 67 10.97 16.31 15.95
N LYS A 68 11.41 17.04 14.93
CA LYS A 68 12.17 16.50 13.80
C LYS A 68 13.33 15.58 14.23
N LYS A 69 13.99 15.92 15.34
CA LYS A 69 15.01 15.10 16.00
C LYS A 69 14.65 14.92 17.48
N ALA A 70 13.55 14.22 17.74
CA ALA A 70 13.31 13.70 19.08
C ALA A 70 14.53 12.88 19.52
N PRO A 71 14.96 13.01 20.78
CA PRO A 71 16.11 12.26 21.27
C PRO A 71 15.82 10.76 21.21
N ARG A 72 16.85 9.92 20.99
CA ARG A 72 16.67 8.47 20.79
C ARG A 72 15.88 7.81 21.92
N TRP A 73 16.08 8.26 23.16
CA TRP A 73 15.35 7.74 24.33
C TRP A 73 13.85 8.04 24.31
N ALA A 74 13.39 8.99 23.48
CA ALA A 74 11.98 9.28 23.27
C ALA A 74 11.29 8.27 22.35
N ILE A 75 12.05 7.40 21.69
CA ILE A 75 11.51 6.33 20.85
C ILE A 75 11.09 5.18 21.76
N LYS A 76 9.86 4.70 21.59
CA LYS A 76 9.30 3.56 22.31
C LYS A 76 9.40 2.33 21.41
N ASN A 77 10.45 1.55 21.59
CA ASN A 77 10.64 0.21 21.05
C ASN A 77 11.80 -0.42 21.85
N ASP A 78 11.62 -1.65 22.33
CA ASP A 78 12.56 -2.30 23.25
C ASP A 78 13.86 -2.70 22.53
N ASP A 79 13.80 -2.94 21.22
CA ASP A 79 14.92 -3.27 20.35
C ASP A 79 15.53 -2.04 19.65
N TRP A 80 15.19 -0.83 20.11
CA TRP A 80 15.70 0.41 19.53
C TRP A 80 17.05 0.76 20.13
N PRO A 81 18.10 0.97 19.32
CA PRO A 81 19.41 1.35 19.84
C PRO A 81 19.33 2.72 20.53
N THR A 82 19.54 2.72 21.84
CA THR A 82 19.39 3.90 22.73
C THR A 82 20.70 4.60 23.08
N SER A 83 21.86 3.94 22.93
CA SER A 83 23.20 4.55 23.13
C SER A 83 23.84 4.99 21.81
N ASN A 84 24.76 5.96 21.88
CA ASN A 84 25.59 6.40 20.75
C ASN A 84 26.61 5.32 20.32
N ASP A 85 27.04 4.49 21.29
CA ASP A 85 27.91 3.33 21.08
C ASP A 85 27.06 2.07 21.14
N CYS A 86 26.40 1.73 20.03
CA CYS A 86 25.82 0.40 19.88
C CYS A 86 26.70 -0.37 18.92
N ASP A 87 27.38 -1.41 19.42
CA ASP A 87 28.12 -2.46 18.69
C ASP A 87 27.23 -3.28 17.73
N GLY A 88 26.08 -2.74 17.30
CA GLY A 88 25.17 -3.34 16.35
C GLY A 88 25.42 -2.81 14.93
N ALA A 89 25.31 -3.69 13.94
CA ALA A 89 25.35 -3.29 12.54
C ALA A 89 24.16 -2.35 12.23
N TRP A 90 24.45 -1.06 12.03
CA TRP A 90 23.48 -0.10 11.51
C TRP A 90 23.00 -0.53 10.12
N PRO A 91 21.76 -0.19 9.73
CA PRO A 91 21.30 -0.49 8.40
C PRO A 91 22.04 0.37 7.38
N ASP A 92 22.27 -0.19 6.20
CA ASP A 92 22.69 0.56 5.04
C ASP A 92 21.54 1.43 4.51
N ILE A 93 20.31 0.89 4.57
CA ILE A 93 19.09 1.56 4.11
C ILE A 93 18.02 1.59 5.20
N VAL A 94 17.44 2.78 5.40
CA VAL A 94 16.26 2.96 6.25
C VAL A 94 15.06 3.27 5.36
N LEU A 95 14.04 2.42 5.42
CA LEU A 95 12.76 2.61 4.74
C LEU A 95 11.67 2.94 5.76
N ALA A 96 11.29 4.20 5.84
CA ALA A 96 10.39 4.68 6.89
C ALA A 96 9.04 5.15 6.36
N SER A 97 7.98 4.92 7.12
CA SER A 97 6.63 5.41 6.82
C SER A 97 5.84 5.70 8.09
N GLY A 98 4.95 6.68 8.02
CA GLY A 98 4.10 7.08 9.14
C GLY A 98 4.70 8.19 10.00
N ARG A 99 3.82 8.94 10.67
CA ARG A 99 4.16 10.22 11.34
C ARG A 99 5.25 10.04 12.39
N LYS A 100 5.16 8.97 13.18
CA LYS A 100 6.09 8.72 14.30
C LYS A 100 7.47 8.26 13.82
N ALA A 101 7.54 7.66 12.62
CA ALA A 101 8.78 7.12 12.08
C ALA A 101 9.76 8.21 11.64
N VAL A 102 9.28 9.43 11.35
CA VAL A 102 10.09 10.58 10.91
C VAL A 102 11.28 10.81 11.82
N SER A 103 11.05 10.98 13.12
CA SER A 103 12.15 11.26 14.04
C SER A 103 13.05 10.04 14.26
N ALA A 104 12.47 8.84 14.22
CA ALA A 104 13.21 7.61 14.44
C ALA A 104 14.19 7.35 13.30
N SER A 105 13.74 7.44 12.05
CA SER A 105 14.58 7.26 10.86
C SER A 105 15.68 8.31 10.76
N LEU A 106 15.40 9.57 11.07
CA LEU A 106 16.41 10.64 11.08
C LEU A 106 17.47 10.49 12.18
N SER A 107 17.18 9.71 13.23
CA SER A 107 18.16 9.44 14.29
C SER A 107 19.18 8.38 13.89
N ILE A 108 18.92 7.56 12.88
CA ILE A 108 19.83 6.49 12.46
C ILE A 108 21.07 7.10 11.76
N PRO A 109 22.28 6.87 12.30
CA PRO A 109 23.51 7.39 11.71
C PRO A 109 23.91 6.61 10.45
N LYS A 110 24.55 7.29 9.49
CA LYS A 110 25.25 6.68 8.34
C LYS A 110 24.43 5.65 7.53
N ALA A 111 23.14 5.94 7.32
CA ALA A 111 22.26 5.15 6.47
C ALA A 111 21.62 6.02 5.38
N PHE A 112 21.34 5.41 4.22
CA PHE A 112 20.52 5.99 3.15
C PHE A 112 19.05 5.97 3.56
N LYS A 113 18.45 7.15 3.73
CA LYS A 113 17.13 7.32 4.34
C LYS A 113 16.09 7.57 3.27
N VAL A 114 15.16 6.64 3.19
CA VAL A 114 13.99 6.69 2.32
C VAL A 114 12.76 6.90 3.17
N PHE A 115 11.93 7.87 2.80
CA PHE A 115 10.65 8.09 3.48
C PHE A 115 9.47 7.94 2.52
N ILE A 116 8.47 7.17 2.91
CA ILE A 116 7.26 6.93 2.13
C ILE A 116 6.11 7.73 2.74
N GLN A 117 5.31 8.36 1.89
CA GLN A 117 4.27 9.35 2.24
C GLN A 117 4.85 10.70 2.64
N ASN A 118 3.99 11.71 2.79
CA ASN A 118 4.41 13.05 3.19
C ASN A 118 4.92 13.06 4.65
N PRO A 119 6.22 13.34 4.90
CA PRO A 119 6.80 13.34 6.24
C PRO A 119 6.37 14.56 7.07
N ARG A 120 5.67 15.54 6.47
CA ARG A 120 5.26 16.82 7.07
C ARG A 120 6.43 17.64 7.61
N ILE A 121 7.60 17.44 7.01
CA ILE A 121 8.83 18.22 7.15
C ILE A 121 9.45 18.39 5.76
N ASP A 122 10.46 19.26 5.64
CA ASP A 122 11.21 19.47 4.40
C ASP A 122 11.79 18.13 3.88
N PRO A 123 11.48 17.69 2.65
CA PRO A 123 11.97 16.45 2.09
C PRO A 123 13.50 16.30 2.12
N LYS A 124 14.26 17.40 2.07
CA LYS A 124 15.74 17.38 2.02
C LYS A 124 16.45 16.67 3.18
N TYR A 125 15.72 16.31 4.23
CA TYR A 125 16.27 15.54 5.36
C TYR A 125 16.40 14.04 5.08
N PHE A 126 15.88 13.59 3.95
CA PHE A 126 15.97 12.23 3.46
C PHE A 126 16.77 12.20 2.16
N ASP A 127 17.31 11.04 1.81
CA ASP A 127 18.00 10.84 0.54
C ASP A 127 17.00 10.58 -0.61
N LEU A 128 15.82 10.04 -0.27
CA LEU A 128 14.67 9.91 -1.17
C LEU A 128 13.35 10.01 -0.39
N VAL A 129 12.34 10.65 -0.99
CA VAL A 129 10.97 10.68 -0.46
C VAL A 129 9.98 10.27 -1.55
N ALA A 130 9.24 9.19 -1.33
CA ALA A 130 8.15 8.77 -2.21
C ALA A 130 6.82 9.40 -1.76
N ILE A 131 6.32 10.34 -2.55
CA ILE A 131 5.15 11.16 -2.24
C ILE A 131 3.97 10.74 -3.12
N PRO A 132 2.79 10.46 -2.55
CA PRO A 132 1.58 10.29 -3.34
C PRO A 132 1.22 11.57 -4.10
N ALA A 133 0.85 11.45 -5.38
CA ALA A 133 0.53 12.58 -6.26
C ALA A 133 -0.45 13.58 -5.64
N HIS A 134 -1.43 13.09 -4.88
CA HIS A 134 -2.44 13.93 -4.23
C HIS A 134 -1.91 14.82 -3.08
N ASP A 135 -0.67 14.64 -2.61
CA ASP A 135 -0.08 15.45 -1.53
C ASP A 135 0.69 16.69 -2.05
N ASN A 136 0.93 16.83 -3.36
CA ASN A 136 1.51 18.02 -4.02
C ASN A 136 2.83 18.53 -3.38
N VAL A 137 3.73 17.63 -2.97
CA VAL A 137 5.06 17.98 -2.48
C VAL A 137 6.08 17.79 -3.60
N THR A 138 7.01 18.74 -3.75
CA THR A 138 8.09 18.71 -4.75
C THR A 138 9.45 18.85 -4.08
N GLY A 139 10.50 18.36 -4.75
CA GLY A 139 11.90 18.51 -4.33
C GLY A 139 12.82 17.61 -5.15
N ASP A 140 14.12 17.89 -5.16
CA ASP A 140 15.11 17.16 -5.97
C ASP A 140 15.23 15.68 -5.57
N ASN A 141 14.84 15.37 -4.33
CA ASN A 141 14.80 14.03 -3.76
C ASN A 141 13.38 13.46 -3.64
N VAL A 142 12.41 14.01 -4.36
CA VAL A 142 11.03 13.53 -4.35
C VAL A 142 10.73 12.71 -5.60
N ILE A 143 10.19 11.51 -5.42
CA ILE A 143 9.54 10.73 -6.47
C ILE A 143 8.03 10.67 -6.21
N VAL A 144 7.22 10.82 -7.26
CA VAL A 144 5.76 10.88 -7.13
C VAL A 144 5.13 9.53 -7.45
N THR A 145 4.40 8.95 -6.50
CA THR A 145 3.61 7.72 -6.68
C THR A 145 2.17 8.05 -7.10
N LYS A 146 1.58 7.23 -7.98
CA LYS A 146 0.17 7.36 -8.38
C LYS A 146 -0.76 6.77 -7.32
N GLY A 147 -0.45 5.54 -6.89
CA GLY A 147 -1.09 4.86 -5.77
C GLY A 147 -0.19 4.78 -4.54
N ALA A 148 -0.61 3.94 -3.60
CA ALA A 148 0.23 3.47 -2.51
C ALA A 148 1.05 2.26 -2.98
N PRO A 149 2.38 2.26 -2.78
CA PRO A 149 3.20 1.05 -2.92
C PRO A 149 2.57 -0.14 -2.19
N ASN A 150 2.66 -1.33 -2.76
CA ASN A 150 2.02 -2.52 -2.21
C ASN A 150 2.79 -3.79 -2.58
N ARG A 151 2.29 -4.93 -2.11
CA ARG A 151 2.89 -6.27 -2.24
C ARG A 151 2.23 -7.09 -3.35
N ILE A 152 1.50 -6.43 -4.25
CA ILE A 152 0.79 -7.09 -5.34
C ILE A 152 1.75 -7.21 -6.52
N HIS A 153 2.09 -8.44 -6.87
CA HIS A 153 2.91 -8.78 -8.04
C HIS A 153 2.54 -10.18 -8.53
N ASN A 154 2.92 -10.51 -9.77
CA ASN A 154 2.48 -11.76 -10.41
C ASN A 154 2.74 -13.02 -9.55
N ALA A 155 3.93 -13.14 -8.96
CA ALA A 155 4.26 -14.27 -8.10
C ALA A 155 3.40 -14.33 -6.81
N SER A 156 3.07 -13.19 -6.19
CA SER A 156 2.23 -13.19 -4.98
C SER A 156 0.77 -13.54 -5.30
N LEU A 157 0.26 -13.07 -6.44
CA LEU A 157 -1.07 -13.41 -6.93
C LEU A 157 -1.19 -14.90 -7.32
N GLN A 158 -0.23 -15.44 -8.08
CA GLN A 158 -0.23 -16.85 -8.49
C GLN A 158 -0.09 -17.80 -7.28
N GLY A 159 0.78 -17.46 -6.32
CA GLY A 159 0.91 -18.21 -5.08
C GLY A 159 -0.38 -18.22 -4.28
N ALA A 160 -1.08 -17.09 -4.19
CA ALA A 160 -2.36 -16.99 -3.50
C ALA A 160 -3.48 -17.76 -4.24
N ALA A 161 -3.61 -17.60 -5.56
CA ALA A 161 -4.58 -18.35 -6.37
C ALA A 161 -4.41 -19.86 -6.18
N THR A 162 -3.16 -20.35 -6.19
CA THR A 162 -2.87 -21.78 -5.97
C THR A 162 -3.27 -22.23 -4.56
N ARG A 163 -2.90 -21.46 -3.54
CA ARG A 163 -3.17 -21.80 -2.13
C ARG A 163 -4.66 -21.87 -1.82
N PHE A 164 -5.47 -21.01 -2.44
CA PHE A 164 -6.90 -20.87 -2.14
C PHE A 164 -7.81 -21.46 -3.22
N LYS A 165 -7.27 -22.15 -4.25
CA LYS A 165 -8.02 -22.68 -5.39
C LYS A 165 -9.27 -23.47 -4.99
N ASP A 166 -9.12 -24.41 -4.06
CA ASP A 166 -10.21 -25.30 -3.65
C ASP A 166 -11.33 -24.54 -2.92
N MET A 167 -10.98 -23.46 -2.20
CA MET A 167 -11.92 -22.62 -1.46
C MET A 167 -12.95 -21.96 -2.37
N PHE A 168 -12.58 -21.62 -3.61
CA PHE A 168 -13.44 -20.93 -4.58
C PHE A 168 -13.96 -21.85 -5.69
N SER A 169 -13.63 -23.14 -5.65
CA SER A 169 -13.94 -24.10 -6.72
C SER A 169 -15.44 -24.30 -6.98
N HIS A 170 -16.29 -23.98 -6.00
CA HIS A 170 -17.74 -24.06 -6.09
C HIS A 170 -18.37 -22.85 -6.80
N LEU A 171 -17.61 -21.76 -6.98
CA LEU A 171 -18.10 -20.53 -7.58
C LEU A 171 -18.05 -20.59 -9.11
N PRO A 172 -18.90 -19.82 -9.81
CA PRO A 172 -18.78 -19.62 -11.25
C PRO A 172 -17.37 -19.15 -11.67
N GLU A 173 -17.02 -19.44 -12.92
CA GLU A 173 -15.67 -19.16 -13.46
C GLU A 173 -15.36 -17.66 -13.44
N ARG A 174 -16.28 -16.84 -13.94
CA ARG A 174 -16.18 -15.38 -13.89
C ARG A 174 -16.45 -14.91 -12.46
N LYS A 175 -15.54 -14.13 -11.88
CA LYS A 175 -15.64 -13.70 -10.48
C LYS A 175 -15.54 -12.19 -10.31
N ILE A 176 -16.25 -11.67 -9.32
CA ILE A 176 -16.21 -10.27 -8.91
C ILE A 176 -15.69 -10.26 -7.48
N ALA A 177 -14.59 -9.55 -7.19
CA ALA A 177 -14.17 -9.35 -5.81
C ALA A 177 -14.59 -7.96 -5.31
N ILE A 178 -15.19 -7.94 -4.12
CA ILE A 178 -15.67 -6.75 -3.44
C ILE A 178 -14.86 -6.54 -2.16
N MET A 179 -14.13 -5.43 -2.12
CA MET A 179 -13.26 -5.04 -1.02
C MET A 179 -13.88 -3.84 -0.30
N ILE A 180 -14.46 -4.11 0.87
CA ILE A 180 -15.26 -3.16 1.61
C ILE A 180 -14.43 -2.59 2.75
N GLY A 181 -14.07 -1.31 2.61
CA GLY A 181 -13.43 -0.48 3.62
C GLY A 181 -14.41 -0.11 4.73
N GLY A 182 -14.67 1.17 4.96
CA GLY A 182 -15.64 1.58 5.97
C GLY A 182 -15.44 3.00 6.46
N ASN A 183 -15.90 3.28 7.68
CA ASN A 183 -15.82 4.62 8.24
C ASN A 183 -14.36 5.06 8.36
N SER A 184 -14.10 6.32 8.03
CA SER A 184 -12.80 6.97 8.12
C SER A 184 -12.98 8.42 8.57
N LYS A 185 -11.89 9.19 8.65
CA LYS A 185 -11.96 10.62 9.00
C LYS A 185 -12.73 11.45 7.97
N THR A 186 -12.80 10.98 6.73
CA THR A 186 -13.34 11.74 5.59
C THR A 186 -14.55 11.08 4.95
N HIS A 187 -14.76 9.77 5.17
CA HIS A 187 -15.89 9.03 4.60
C HIS A 187 -16.70 8.33 5.68
N SER A 188 -18.01 8.30 5.49
CA SER A 188 -18.97 7.53 6.27
C SER A 188 -19.72 6.58 5.35
N MET A 189 -19.92 5.35 5.82
CA MET A 189 -20.70 4.34 5.11
C MET A 189 -22.20 4.58 5.34
N PRO A 190 -23.01 4.71 4.28
CA PRO A 190 -24.45 4.89 4.43
C PRO A 190 -25.13 3.60 4.89
N ASP A 191 -26.22 3.73 5.66
CA ASP A 191 -26.96 2.58 6.21
C ASP A 191 -27.61 1.68 5.16
N ASN A 192 -27.81 2.18 3.94
CA ASN A 192 -28.35 1.44 2.81
C ASN A 192 -27.26 0.92 1.84
N PHE A 193 -25.97 1.05 2.18
CA PHE A 193 -24.84 0.65 1.33
C PHE A 193 -24.99 -0.79 0.83
N ALA A 194 -25.19 -1.74 1.73
CA ALA A 194 -25.31 -3.16 1.38
C ALA A 194 -26.49 -3.44 0.44
N LYS A 195 -27.62 -2.73 0.65
CA LYS A 195 -28.82 -2.86 -0.17
C LYS A 195 -28.62 -2.32 -1.59
N ILE A 196 -27.96 -1.17 -1.71
CA ILE A 196 -27.62 -0.57 -3.02
C ILE A 196 -26.68 -1.52 -3.78
N LEU A 197 -25.59 -1.93 -3.14
CA LEU A 197 -24.61 -2.83 -3.74
C LEU A 197 -25.24 -4.15 -4.18
N PHE A 198 -26.07 -4.76 -3.33
CA PHE A 198 -26.79 -5.98 -3.67
C PHE A 198 -27.75 -5.76 -4.85
N SER A 199 -28.51 -4.66 -4.87
CA SER A 199 -29.42 -4.35 -5.97
C SER A 199 -28.69 -4.18 -7.30
N GLN A 200 -27.49 -3.58 -7.30
CA GLN A 200 -26.66 -3.41 -8.49
C GLN A 200 -26.07 -4.74 -8.98
N LEU A 201 -25.82 -5.70 -8.08
CA LEU A 201 -25.25 -7.01 -8.42
C LEU A 201 -26.29 -8.11 -8.63
N LEU A 202 -27.56 -7.86 -8.30
CA LEU A 202 -28.64 -8.83 -8.39
C LEU A 202 -28.78 -9.49 -9.77
N PRO A 203 -28.65 -8.78 -10.91
CA PRO A 203 -28.73 -9.41 -12.23
C PRO A 203 -27.68 -10.51 -12.45
N TYR A 204 -26.44 -10.29 -12.00
CA TYR A 204 -25.34 -11.27 -12.14
C TYR A 204 -25.47 -12.45 -11.19
N LEU A 205 -26.00 -12.21 -9.99
CA LEU A 205 -26.28 -13.28 -9.03
C LEU A 205 -27.42 -14.18 -9.50
N GLN A 206 -28.46 -13.59 -10.12
CA GLN A 206 -29.61 -14.33 -10.65
C GLN A 206 -29.29 -15.11 -11.92
N SER A 207 -28.43 -14.59 -12.81
CA SER A 207 -27.99 -15.35 -13.99
C SER A 207 -27.12 -16.56 -13.63
N GLY A 208 -26.45 -16.50 -12.48
CA GLY A 208 -25.52 -17.53 -12.02
C GLY A 208 -24.20 -17.54 -12.78
N GLU A 209 -23.96 -16.53 -13.62
CA GLU A 209 -22.76 -16.43 -14.46
C GLU A 209 -21.54 -15.93 -13.69
N CYS A 210 -21.74 -15.25 -12.55
CA CYS A 210 -20.68 -14.63 -11.77
C CYS A 210 -20.63 -15.15 -10.34
N GLY A 211 -19.44 -15.55 -9.89
CA GLY A 211 -19.12 -15.72 -8.48
C GLY A 211 -18.79 -14.38 -7.83
N VAL A 212 -19.13 -14.21 -6.56
CA VAL A 212 -18.84 -12.98 -5.81
C VAL A 212 -17.98 -13.30 -4.59
N LEU A 213 -16.81 -12.69 -4.50
CA LEU A 213 -15.88 -12.78 -3.38
C LEU A 213 -15.98 -11.50 -2.56
N ILE A 214 -16.30 -11.56 -1.27
CA ILE A 214 -16.51 -10.36 -0.44
C ILE A 214 -15.61 -10.39 0.77
N THR A 215 -14.93 -9.27 1.03
CA THR A 215 -14.15 -9.06 2.25
C THR A 215 -14.45 -7.70 2.86
N CYS A 216 -14.63 -7.68 4.18
CA CYS A 216 -14.85 -6.47 4.95
C CYS A 216 -13.62 -6.12 5.79
N SER A 217 -13.28 -4.85 5.85
CA SER A 217 -12.26 -4.35 6.74
C SER A 217 -12.79 -4.22 8.16
N ARG A 218 -11.89 -4.13 9.15
CA ARG A 218 -12.24 -3.81 10.54
C ARG A 218 -13.00 -2.49 10.73
N ARG A 219 -13.06 -1.64 9.71
CA ARG A 219 -13.75 -0.34 9.73
C ARG A 219 -15.18 -0.41 9.18
N THR A 220 -15.58 -1.54 8.58
CA THR A 220 -16.96 -1.74 8.13
C THR A 220 -17.88 -1.77 9.37
N PRO A 221 -18.92 -0.93 9.46
CA PRO A 221 -19.87 -1.00 10.58
C PRO A 221 -20.49 -2.40 10.71
N ALA A 222 -20.63 -2.89 11.94
CA ALA A 222 -21.11 -4.26 12.20
C ALA A 222 -22.48 -4.53 11.56
N HIS A 223 -23.42 -3.58 11.66
CA HIS A 223 -24.75 -3.73 11.06
C HIS A 223 -24.71 -3.82 9.53
N ILE A 224 -23.70 -3.24 8.87
CA ILE A 224 -23.51 -3.38 7.43
C ILE A 224 -22.91 -4.75 7.09
N GLN A 225 -21.98 -5.25 7.91
CA GLN A 225 -21.46 -6.62 7.75
C GLN A 225 -22.59 -7.65 7.86
N ASP A 226 -23.49 -7.49 8.84
CA ASP A 226 -24.65 -8.37 9.02
C ASP A 226 -25.61 -8.31 7.81
N GLN A 227 -25.85 -7.12 7.26
CA GLN A 227 -26.65 -6.95 6.04
C GLN A 227 -26.00 -7.63 4.84
N ILE A 228 -24.69 -7.48 4.66
CA ILE A 228 -23.94 -8.14 3.57
C ILE A 228 -24.04 -9.65 3.72
N ALA A 229 -23.78 -10.18 4.91
CA ALA A 229 -23.87 -11.60 5.19
C ALA A 229 -25.27 -12.15 4.88
N SER A 230 -26.33 -11.40 5.24
CA SER A 230 -27.70 -11.80 4.95
C SER A 230 -28.06 -11.72 3.46
N LEU A 231 -27.70 -10.62 2.77
CA LEU A 231 -28.09 -10.38 1.39
C LEU A 231 -27.33 -11.28 0.41
N PHE A 232 -26.04 -11.51 0.67
CA PHE A 232 -25.17 -12.31 -0.18
C PHE A 232 -25.09 -13.78 0.26
N SER A 233 -26.02 -14.25 1.10
CA SER A 233 -26.14 -15.67 1.48
C SER A 233 -26.69 -16.50 0.32
N THR A 234 -25.87 -16.71 -0.71
CA THR A 234 -26.22 -17.47 -1.91
C THR A 234 -25.08 -18.42 -2.29
N PRO A 235 -25.34 -19.53 -3.02
CA PRO A 235 -24.30 -20.48 -3.41
C PRO A 235 -23.17 -19.90 -4.28
N ASN A 236 -23.43 -18.76 -4.95
CA ASN A 236 -22.47 -18.10 -5.84
C ASN A 236 -21.65 -17.03 -5.12
N CYS A 237 -21.72 -16.95 -3.80
CA CYS A 237 -20.99 -15.97 -3.00
C CYS A 237 -20.08 -16.65 -1.99
N TYR A 238 -18.89 -16.09 -1.81
CA TYR A 238 -17.99 -16.39 -0.70
C TYR A 238 -17.69 -15.11 0.06
N ILE A 239 -17.97 -15.10 1.37
CA ILE A 239 -17.72 -13.96 2.24
C ILE A 239 -16.64 -14.36 3.24
N TRP A 240 -15.54 -13.61 3.26
CA TRP A 240 -14.48 -13.82 4.24
C TRP A 240 -14.94 -13.39 5.63
N ASP A 241 -14.87 -14.31 6.60
CA ASP A 241 -15.33 -14.09 7.98
C ASP A 241 -14.26 -13.50 8.91
N GLY A 242 -13.03 -13.31 8.41
CA GLY A 242 -11.91 -12.79 9.18
C GLY A 242 -11.11 -13.85 9.95
N THR A 243 -11.42 -15.14 9.79
CA THR A 243 -10.82 -16.22 10.59
C THR A 243 -9.94 -17.17 9.76
N GLY A 244 -8.72 -17.42 10.22
CA GLY A 244 -7.75 -18.25 9.49
C GLY A 244 -6.89 -17.44 8.51
N ASP A 245 -6.41 -18.10 7.47
CA ASP A 245 -5.51 -17.49 6.49
C ASP A 245 -6.25 -16.51 5.58
N ASN A 246 -5.81 -15.25 5.55
CA ASN A 246 -6.48 -14.19 4.80
C ASN A 246 -6.42 -14.42 3.27
N PRO A 247 -7.56 -14.61 2.58
CA PRO A 247 -7.62 -14.87 1.15
C PRO A 247 -7.52 -13.62 0.27
N TYR A 248 -7.26 -12.44 0.82
CA TYR A 248 -7.28 -11.15 0.10
C TYR A 248 -6.48 -11.15 -1.22
N HIS A 249 -5.25 -11.67 -1.22
CA HIS A 249 -4.44 -11.76 -2.45
C HIS A 249 -5.06 -12.73 -3.47
N ALA A 250 -5.74 -13.78 -3.00
CA ALA A 250 -6.41 -14.73 -3.89
C ALA A 250 -7.68 -14.11 -4.48
N PHE A 251 -8.40 -13.25 -3.75
CA PHE A 251 -9.51 -12.47 -4.31
C PHE A 251 -9.03 -11.58 -5.45
N LEU A 252 -7.93 -10.86 -5.24
CA LEU A 252 -7.29 -10.05 -6.28
C LEU A 252 -6.83 -10.91 -7.48
N ALA A 253 -6.34 -12.13 -7.24
CA ALA A 253 -5.83 -13.03 -8.27
C ALA A 253 -6.95 -13.68 -9.10
N GLU A 254 -8.08 -14.01 -8.48
CA GLU A 254 -9.16 -14.81 -9.08
C GLU A 254 -10.27 -13.96 -9.72
N ALA A 255 -10.43 -12.70 -9.33
CA ALA A 255 -11.48 -11.84 -9.85
C ALA A 255 -11.24 -11.41 -11.30
N ASP A 256 -12.29 -11.18 -12.08
CA ASP A 256 -12.25 -10.52 -13.39
C ASP A 256 -12.57 -9.03 -13.28
N ALA A 257 -13.28 -8.64 -12.21
CA ALA A 257 -13.57 -7.24 -11.86
C ALA A 257 -13.46 -7.02 -10.35
N LEU A 258 -12.97 -5.84 -9.97
CA LEU A 258 -12.73 -5.46 -8.58
C LEU A 258 -13.62 -4.26 -8.21
N LEU A 259 -14.37 -4.38 -7.13
CA LEU A 259 -15.23 -3.32 -6.58
C LEU A 259 -14.66 -2.91 -5.22
N VAL A 260 -14.29 -1.65 -5.08
CA VAL A 260 -13.53 -1.17 -3.91
C VAL A 260 -14.20 0.06 -3.34
N THR A 261 -14.48 0.10 -2.04
CA THR A 261 -14.95 1.35 -1.44
C THR A 261 -13.88 2.44 -1.50
N GLU A 262 -14.31 3.65 -1.83
CA GLU A 262 -13.39 4.73 -2.20
C GLU A 262 -12.57 5.29 -1.02
N ASP A 263 -12.93 4.97 0.22
CA ASP A 263 -12.23 5.41 1.42
C ASP A 263 -10.80 4.89 1.58
N SER A 264 -10.40 3.88 0.80
CA SER A 264 -9.14 3.17 0.99
C SER A 264 -8.20 3.35 -0.20
N THR A 265 -7.24 4.27 -0.06
CA THR A 265 -6.15 4.41 -1.04
C THR A 265 -5.38 3.10 -1.23
N SER A 266 -5.14 2.33 -0.16
CA SER A 266 -4.42 1.06 -0.24
C SER A 266 -5.19 0.02 -1.06
N MET A 267 -6.48 -0.19 -0.78
CA MET A 267 -7.26 -1.19 -1.53
C MET A 267 -7.44 -0.79 -3.00
N LEU A 268 -7.64 0.51 -3.28
CA LEU A 268 -7.68 1.00 -4.66
C LEU A 268 -6.34 0.75 -5.36
N SER A 269 -5.22 0.97 -4.68
CA SER A 269 -3.88 0.77 -5.26
C SER A 269 -3.59 -0.71 -5.49
N ASP A 270 -3.94 -1.58 -4.54
CA ASP A 270 -3.81 -3.04 -4.67
C ASP A 270 -4.60 -3.53 -5.89
N ALA A 271 -5.86 -3.11 -6.01
CA ALA A 271 -6.73 -3.47 -7.12
C ALA A 271 -6.15 -3.02 -8.47
N LEU A 272 -5.71 -1.76 -8.55
CA LEU A 272 -5.15 -1.20 -9.77
C LEU A 272 -3.76 -1.76 -10.13
N THR A 273 -3.07 -2.40 -9.19
CA THR A 273 -1.81 -3.11 -9.47
C THR A 273 -2.05 -4.44 -10.18
N THR A 274 -3.27 -4.99 -10.11
CA THR A 274 -3.62 -6.24 -10.82
C THR A 274 -3.78 -6.06 -12.33
N GLY A 275 -4.01 -4.84 -12.80
CA GLY A 275 -4.38 -4.56 -14.20
C GLY A 275 -5.82 -4.90 -14.56
N LYS A 276 -6.64 -5.31 -13.58
CA LYS A 276 -8.04 -5.72 -13.81
C LYS A 276 -9.00 -4.53 -13.73
N PRO A 277 -10.12 -4.57 -14.48
CA PRO A 277 -11.24 -3.66 -14.32
C PRO A 277 -11.54 -3.36 -12.85
N THR A 278 -11.31 -2.11 -12.43
CA THR A 278 -11.47 -1.69 -11.04
C THR A 278 -12.49 -0.57 -10.94
N TYR A 279 -13.47 -0.77 -10.08
CA TYR A 279 -14.49 0.20 -9.78
C TYR A 279 -14.38 0.72 -8.36
N ARG A 280 -14.66 2.02 -8.18
CA ARG A 280 -14.91 2.61 -6.87
C ARG A 280 -16.39 2.50 -6.51
N LEU A 281 -16.65 2.13 -5.26
CA LEU A 281 -17.96 2.17 -4.61
C LEU A 281 -18.07 3.47 -3.80
N PRO A 282 -18.98 4.39 -4.18
CA PRO A 282 -19.13 5.67 -3.50
C PRO A 282 -19.54 5.54 -2.04
N LEU A 283 -19.03 6.44 -1.20
CA LEU A 283 -19.42 6.60 0.20
C LEU A 283 -19.88 8.04 0.45
N ILE A 284 -20.43 8.31 1.65
CA ILE A 284 -20.77 9.69 2.03
C ILE A 284 -19.51 10.42 2.47
N GLY A 285 -19.32 11.64 1.98
CA GLY A 285 -18.22 12.52 2.38
C GLY A 285 -17.16 12.62 1.31
N GLY A 286 -15.91 12.74 1.73
CA GLY A 286 -14.78 12.98 0.87
C GLY A 286 -13.80 14.00 1.45
N SER A 287 -12.75 14.27 0.69
CA SER A 287 -11.85 15.39 0.95
C SER A 287 -11.12 15.74 -0.33
N ALA A 288 -10.64 16.96 -0.45
CA ALA A 288 -9.85 17.39 -1.61
C ALA A 288 -8.64 16.46 -1.91
N LYS A 289 -8.09 15.80 -0.87
CA LYS A 289 -7.03 14.79 -1.02
C LYS A 289 -7.52 13.56 -1.78
N PHE A 290 -8.70 13.06 -1.42
CA PHE A 290 -9.32 11.90 -2.07
C PHE A 290 -9.85 12.26 -3.47
N ASP A 291 -10.42 13.45 -3.65
CA ASP A 291 -10.87 13.91 -4.97
C ASP A 291 -9.70 13.93 -5.97
N ARG A 292 -8.52 14.44 -5.55
CA ARG A 292 -7.30 14.39 -6.36
C ARG A 292 -6.81 12.97 -6.62
N LEU A 293 -6.93 12.07 -5.64
CA LEU A 293 -6.57 10.67 -5.83
C LEU A 293 -7.49 10.04 -6.89
N TYR A 294 -8.81 10.15 -6.75
CA TYR A 294 -9.75 9.55 -7.70
C TYR A 294 -9.54 10.11 -9.10
N ALA A 295 -9.44 11.43 -9.25
CA ALA A 295 -9.17 12.05 -10.54
C ALA A 295 -7.84 11.56 -11.14
N SER A 296 -6.78 11.39 -10.34
CA SER A 296 -5.52 10.85 -10.82
C SER A 296 -5.63 9.41 -11.31
N LEU A 297 -6.40 8.56 -10.63
CA LEU A 297 -6.58 7.14 -10.99
C LEU A 297 -7.56 6.96 -12.16
N GLU A 298 -8.59 7.80 -12.25
CA GLU A 298 -9.53 7.89 -13.37
C GLU A 298 -8.80 8.39 -14.64
N ASN A 299 -7.97 9.44 -14.53
CA ASN A 299 -7.15 9.93 -15.64
C ASN A 299 -6.08 8.93 -16.10
N HIS A 300 -5.58 8.08 -15.20
CA HIS A 300 -4.71 6.94 -15.54
C HIS A 300 -5.47 5.84 -16.31
N GLY A 301 -6.81 5.88 -16.31
CA GLY A 301 -7.68 4.94 -17.02
C GLY A 301 -8.02 3.67 -16.25
N GLY A 302 -7.54 3.53 -15.01
CA GLY A 302 -7.70 2.31 -14.22
C GLY A 302 -8.98 2.25 -13.39
N LEU A 303 -9.55 3.40 -13.03
CA LEU A 303 -10.66 3.50 -12.09
C LEU A 303 -11.92 4.07 -12.74
N ARG A 304 -13.09 3.50 -12.40
CA ARG A 304 -14.42 4.02 -12.78
C ARG A 304 -15.39 3.91 -11.59
N VAL A 305 -16.49 4.65 -11.59
CA VAL A 305 -17.56 4.45 -10.60
C VAL A 305 -18.38 3.23 -10.98
N PHE A 306 -18.72 2.38 -10.01
CA PHE A 306 -19.64 1.27 -10.26
C PHE A 306 -21.10 1.74 -10.28
N GLU A 307 -21.76 1.60 -11.42
CA GLU A 307 -23.16 1.99 -11.60
C GLU A 307 -24.10 0.78 -11.81
N GLY A 308 -23.58 -0.45 -11.72
CA GLY A 308 -24.33 -1.70 -11.92
C GLY A 308 -23.93 -2.47 -13.18
N GLU A 309 -23.15 -1.87 -14.06
CA GLU A 309 -22.66 -2.50 -15.29
C GLU A 309 -21.21 -2.97 -15.14
N LEU A 310 -20.93 -4.20 -15.56
CA LEU A 310 -19.60 -4.81 -15.56
C LEU A 310 -19.00 -4.82 -16.96
N GLU A 311 -18.30 -3.74 -17.28
CA GLU A 311 -17.46 -3.62 -18.46
C GLU A 311 -16.08 -4.24 -18.27
N THR A 312 -15.43 -4.55 -19.40
CA THR A 312 -14.03 -4.96 -19.47
C THR A 312 -13.24 -3.88 -20.20
N TRP A 313 -12.14 -3.44 -19.59
CA TRP A 313 -11.18 -2.52 -20.21
C TRP A 313 -9.77 -2.81 -19.70
N ASN A 314 -8.79 -2.29 -20.43
CA ASN A 314 -7.37 -2.44 -20.10
C ASN A 314 -6.76 -1.08 -19.75
N TYR A 315 -5.77 -1.11 -18.89
CA TYR A 315 -4.92 0.03 -18.53
C TYR A 315 -3.55 -0.51 -18.12
N GLU A 316 -2.54 0.35 -18.07
CA GLU A 316 -1.24 -0.07 -17.58
C GLU A 316 -1.29 -0.26 -16.06
N PRO A 317 -1.00 -1.45 -15.50
CA PRO A 317 -1.09 -1.68 -14.07
C PRO A 317 -0.22 -0.72 -13.27
N LEU A 318 -0.66 -0.33 -12.07
CA LEU A 318 0.20 0.43 -11.17
C LEU A 318 1.41 -0.40 -10.75
N ASN A 319 2.55 0.25 -10.54
CA ASN A 319 3.77 -0.43 -10.11
C ASN A 319 4.62 0.47 -9.20
N ASP A 320 3.95 1.23 -8.32
CA ASP A 320 4.57 2.24 -7.48
C ASP A 320 5.66 1.66 -6.56
N ALA A 321 5.50 0.42 -6.08
CA ALA A 321 6.50 -0.24 -5.25
C ALA A 321 7.80 -0.52 -6.01
N LYS A 322 7.71 -1.07 -7.23
CA LYS A 322 8.88 -1.28 -8.09
C LYS A 322 9.52 0.05 -8.50
N MET A 323 8.72 1.02 -8.92
CA MET A 323 9.23 2.33 -9.32
C MET A 323 10.05 2.99 -8.20
N VAL A 324 9.55 2.94 -6.96
CA VAL A 324 10.29 3.45 -5.80
C VAL A 324 11.53 2.61 -5.53
N ALA A 325 11.43 1.28 -5.60
CA ALA A 325 12.59 0.40 -5.42
C ALA A 325 13.70 0.70 -6.43
N ASP A 326 13.39 0.81 -7.72
CA ASP A 326 14.35 1.11 -8.78
C ASP A 326 15.07 2.46 -8.53
N GLU A 327 14.33 3.49 -8.08
CA GLU A 327 14.93 4.79 -7.76
C GLU A 327 15.81 4.73 -6.50
N ILE A 328 15.43 3.93 -5.49
CA ILE A 328 16.30 3.64 -4.34
C ILE A 328 17.59 3.00 -4.83
N GLN A 329 17.52 2.01 -5.72
CA GLN A 329 18.71 1.30 -6.19
C GLN A 329 19.69 2.24 -6.88
N LYS A 330 19.16 3.08 -7.78
CA LYS A 330 19.92 4.09 -8.52
C LYS A 330 20.63 5.08 -7.59
N ARG A 331 19.91 5.65 -6.63
CA ARG A 331 20.47 6.68 -5.72
C ARG A 331 21.40 6.09 -4.68
N PHE A 332 21.09 4.90 -4.18
CA PHE A 332 21.93 4.21 -3.20
C PHE A 332 23.29 3.86 -3.80
N ALA A 333 23.35 3.45 -5.07
CA ALA A 333 24.62 3.18 -5.76
C ALA A 333 25.57 4.38 -5.76
N ILE A 334 25.02 5.59 -5.94
CA ILE A 334 25.79 6.85 -5.88
C ILE A 334 26.22 7.13 -4.44
N HIS A 335 25.29 7.02 -3.49
CA HIS A 335 25.56 7.24 -2.07
C HIS A 335 26.68 6.32 -1.54
N ALA A 336 26.66 5.04 -1.90
CA ALA A 336 27.66 4.06 -1.50
C ALA A 336 29.08 4.34 -2.07
N GLN A 337 29.19 5.15 -3.13
CA GLN A 337 30.49 5.58 -3.68
C GLN A 337 31.04 6.83 -2.97
N GLU A 338 30.18 7.62 -2.34
CA GLU A 338 30.53 8.87 -1.66
C GLU A 338 30.89 8.70 -0.17
N THR A 339 30.56 7.54 0.41
CA THR A 339 30.65 7.27 1.85
C THR A 339 31.80 6.34 2.21
#